data_AF-A0A7C1YQE6-F1
#
_entry.id   AF-A0A7C1YQE6-F1
#
_cell.length_a   1.000
_cell.length_b   1.000
_cell.length_c   1.000
_cell.angle_alpha   90.00
_cell.angle_beta   90.00
_cell.angle_gamma   90.00
#
_symmetry.space_group_name_H-M   'P 1'
#
loop_
_entity.id
_entity.type
_entity.pdbx_description
1 polymer ?
#
loop_
_entity_poly.entity_id
_entity_poly.type
_entity_poly.pdbx_seq_one_letter_code
_entity_poly.pdbx_strand_id
1 'polypeptide(L)'
;MNSRISVVTLVAVIMTTGCAGNPNSSLANQCESGLKQGYKELDYTRASGIRSSIELTKAASLLVAASTQAEFGKYPNCIEKVKRARGYIRHSSK
;
A
#
# COMPACT_ATOMS: atom_id res chain seq x y z
N MET A 1 23.24 -18.45 -37.44
CA MET A 1 23.09 -17.06 -36.94
C MET A 1 21.77 -16.95 -36.19
N ASN A 2 21.68 -17.47 -34.96
CA ASN A 2 20.48 -17.30 -34.11
C ASN A 2 20.88 -16.65 -32.77
N SER A 3 21.90 -15.78 -32.85
CA SER A 3 22.41 -14.86 -31.82
C SER A 3 21.34 -13.86 -31.31
N ARG A 4 20.12 -13.90 -31.85
CA ARG A 4 19.04 -12.96 -31.53
C ARG A 4 18.18 -13.38 -30.34
N ILE A 5 18.20 -14.66 -29.96
CA ILE A 5 17.46 -15.14 -28.79
C ILE A 5 18.22 -14.81 -27.49
N SER A 6 19.55 -14.67 -27.56
CA SER A 6 20.39 -14.44 -26.37
C SER A 6 20.34 -13.02 -25.81
N VAL A 7 19.85 -12.04 -26.59
CA VAL A 7 19.80 -10.62 -26.16
C VAL A 7 18.50 -10.28 -25.43
N VAL A 8 17.39 -10.96 -25.76
CA VAL A 8 16.06 -10.66 -25.22
C VAL A 8 15.92 -11.12 -23.76
N THR A 9 16.66 -12.15 -23.34
CA THR A 9 16.54 -12.73 -21.99
C THR A 9 17.38 -11.99 -20.94
N LEU A 10 18.37 -11.18 -21.34
CA LEU A 10 19.25 -10.46 -20.41
C LEU A 10 18.61 -9.19 -19.81
N VAL A 11 17.50 -8.71 -20.38
CA VAL A 11 16.85 -7.44 -20.00
C VAL A 11 15.89 -7.60 -18.81
N ALA A 12 15.51 -8.83 -18.43
CA ALA A 12 14.45 -9.07 -17.44
C ALA A 12 14.91 -9.18 -15.97
N VAL A 13 16.23 -9.15 -15.68
CA VAL A 13 16.77 -9.41 -14.33
C VAL A 13 17.05 -8.14 -13.51
N ILE A 14 16.73 -6.96 -14.03
CA ILE A 14 16.82 -5.71 -13.27
C ILE A 14 15.51 -5.48 -12.49
N MET A 15 15.13 -6.49 -11.69
CA MET A 15 14.18 -6.28 -10.59
C MET A 15 14.93 -5.50 -9.52
N THR A 16 14.85 -4.18 -9.67
CA THR A 16 15.07 -3.12 -8.70
C THR A 16 15.29 -3.63 -7.27
N THR A 17 16.53 -3.53 -6.80
CA THR A 17 16.83 -3.58 -5.37
C THR A 17 16.01 -2.50 -4.68
N GLY A 18 14.94 -2.89 -3.98
CA GLY A 18 14.16 -1.97 -3.17
C GLY A 18 15.08 -1.33 -2.13
N CYS A 19 15.10 0.00 -2.06
CA CYS A 19 15.71 0.71 -0.93
C CYS A 19 14.90 0.37 0.33
N ALA A 20 15.29 -0.69 1.04
CA ALA A 20 14.67 -1.05 2.29
C ALA A 20 14.86 0.10 3.29
N GLY A 21 13.75 0.76 3.67
CA GLY A 21 13.75 1.71 4.77
C GLY A 21 14.17 1.05 6.09
N ASN A 22 14.57 1.85 7.09
CA ASN A 22 14.89 1.33 8.43
C ASN A 22 13.62 0.77 9.12
N PRO A 23 13.44 -0.56 9.19
CA PRO A 23 12.19 -1.16 9.63
C PRO A 23 11.98 -1.05 11.14
N ASN A 24 13.04 -0.76 11.91
CA ASN A 24 12.98 -0.73 13.39
C ASN A 24 12.68 0.65 13.97
N SER A 25 12.23 1.62 13.15
CA SER A 25 11.89 2.95 13.64
C SER A 25 10.49 3.00 14.27
N SER A 26 10.26 3.90 15.23
CA SER A 26 8.92 4.14 15.79
C SER A 26 7.88 4.49 14.71
N LEU A 27 8.31 5.22 13.67
CA LEU A 27 7.45 5.57 12.54
C LEU A 27 7.13 4.35 11.66
N ALA A 28 8.07 3.42 11.48
CA ALA A 28 7.83 2.16 10.79
C ALA A 28 6.75 1.34 11.50
N ASN A 29 6.87 1.17 12.83
CA ASN A 29 5.89 0.47 13.65
C ASN A 29 4.49 1.13 13.58
N GLN A 30 4.43 2.46 13.61
CA GLN A 30 3.18 3.21 13.47
C GLN A 30 2.54 3.01 12.09
N CYS A 31 3.34 3.07 11.02
CA CYS A 31 2.90 2.79 9.66
C CYS A 31 2.36 1.36 9.53
N GLU A 32 3.10 0.35 10.02
CA GLU A 32 2.71 -1.06 9.95
C GLU A 32 1.42 -1.35 10.73
N SER A 33 1.34 -0.89 11.98
CA SER A 33 0.12 -1.01 12.80
C SER A 33 -1.06 -0.30 12.16
N GLY A 34 -0.81 0.89 11.59
CA GLY A 34 -1.81 1.65 10.85
C GLY A 34 -2.32 0.93 9.61
N LEU A 35 -1.44 0.33 8.80
CA LEU A 35 -1.79 -0.47 7.63
C LEU A 35 -2.64 -1.68 8.03
N LYS A 36 -2.22 -2.44 9.04
CA LYS A 36 -2.99 -3.59 9.56
C LYS A 36 -4.40 -3.19 9.99
N GLN A 37 -4.53 -2.10 10.74
CA GLN A 37 -5.83 -1.57 11.15
C GLN A 37 -6.65 -1.10 9.94
N GLY A 38 -6.04 -0.37 9.00
CA GLY A 38 -6.71 0.16 7.82
C GLY A 38 -7.30 -0.95 6.93
N TYR A 39 -6.54 -2.01 6.66
CA TYR A 39 -7.04 -3.16 5.90
C TYR A 39 -8.14 -3.90 6.64
N LYS A 40 -8.01 -4.10 7.96
CA LYS A 40 -9.07 -4.72 8.76
C LYS A 40 -10.37 -3.91 8.74
N GLU A 41 -10.27 -2.59 8.87
CA GLU A 41 -11.43 -1.68 8.76
C GLU A 41 -12.05 -1.75 7.36
N LEU A 42 -11.22 -1.76 6.30
CA LEU A 42 -11.67 -1.85 4.91
C LEU A 42 -12.46 -3.14 4.65
N ASP A 43 -11.94 -4.28 5.10
CA ASP A 43 -12.56 -5.59 4.89
C ASP A 43 -13.86 -5.73 5.69
N TYR A 44 -13.88 -5.21 6.92
CA TYR A 44 -15.11 -5.16 7.72
C TYR A 44 -16.20 -4.35 7.00
N THR A 45 -15.88 -3.13 6.54
CA THR A 45 -16.84 -2.28 5.83
C THR A 45 -17.28 -2.88 4.50
N ARG A 46 -16.38 -3.58 3.80
CA ARG A 46 -16.73 -4.32 2.57
C ARG A 46 -17.74 -5.43 2.85
N ALA A 47 -17.56 -6.17 3.95
CA ALA A 47 -18.45 -7.26 4.33
C ALA A 47 -19.80 -6.76 4.87
N SER A 48 -19.84 -5.62 5.55
CA SER A 48 -21.06 -5.09 6.19
C SER A 48 -22.09 -4.49 5.23
N GLY A 49 -21.78 -4.38 3.93
CA GLY A 49 -22.61 -3.71 2.93
C GLY A 49 -22.32 -2.21 2.88
N ILE A 50 -21.71 -1.77 1.78
CA ILE A 50 -21.18 -0.41 1.63
C ILE A 50 -22.23 0.50 1.02
N ARG A 51 -22.41 1.72 1.57
CA ARG A 51 -23.33 2.73 1.00
C ARG A 51 -22.76 3.45 -0.23
N SER A 52 -21.43 3.58 -0.32
CA SER A 52 -20.72 4.18 -1.47
C SER A 52 -19.43 3.43 -1.81
N SER A 53 -19.42 2.76 -2.97
CA SER A 53 -18.28 1.98 -3.49
C SER A 53 -17.08 2.82 -3.92
N ILE A 54 -17.31 4.10 -4.27
CA ILE A 54 -16.26 5.02 -4.71
C ILE A 54 -15.32 5.36 -3.55
N GLU A 55 -15.87 5.71 -2.39
CA GLU A 55 -15.08 6.06 -1.20
C GLU A 55 -14.30 4.85 -0.68
N LEU A 56 -14.88 3.65 -0.78
CA LEU A 56 -14.18 2.41 -0.44
C LEU A 56 -13.00 2.14 -1.40
N THR A 57 -13.19 2.39 -2.70
CA THR A 57 -12.12 2.27 -3.70
C THR A 57 -10.99 3.28 -3.45
N LYS A 58 -11.32 4.53 -3.07
CA LYS A 58 -10.33 5.54 -2.67
C LYS A 58 -9.56 5.13 -1.42
N ALA A 59 -10.24 4.54 -0.43
CA ALA A 59 -9.57 4.03 0.76
C ALA A 59 -8.59 2.90 0.40
N ALA A 60 -9.01 1.94 -0.42
CA ALA A 60 -8.18 0.84 -0.87
C ALA A 60 -6.93 1.32 -1.62
N SER A 61 -7.08 2.27 -2.56
CA SER A 61 -5.96 2.81 -3.32
C SER A 61 -4.95 3.56 -2.44
N LEU A 62 -5.43 4.27 -1.41
CA LEU A 62 -4.56 4.92 -0.44
C LEU A 62 -3.78 3.94 0.42
N LEU A 63 -4.38 2.82 0.84
CA LEU A 63 -3.68 1.78 1.60
C LEU A 63 -2.59 1.11 0.76
N VAL A 64 -2.88 0.81 -0.52
CA VAL A 64 -1.87 0.29 -1.46
C VAL A 64 -0.72 1.29 -1.60
N ALA A 65 -0.99 2.57 -1.86
CA ALA A 65 0.05 3.59 -1.96
C ALA A 65 0.85 3.76 -0.66
N ALA A 66 0.20 3.63 0.51
CA ALA A 66 0.86 3.67 1.81
C ALA A 66 1.80 2.47 2.02
N SER A 67 1.37 1.26 1.61
CA SER A 67 2.20 0.05 1.68
C SER A 67 3.48 0.17 0.85
N THR A 68 3.36 0.67 -0.38
CA THR A 68 4.53 0.98 -1.22
C THR A 68 5.45 2.01 -0.56
N GLN A 69 4.89 3.05 0.06
CA GLN A 69 5.69 4.04 0.79
C GLN A 69 6.40 3.44 2.02
N ALA A 70 5.82 2.43 2.67
CA ALA A 70 6.47 1.72 3.77
C ALA A 70 7.71 0.94 3.28
N GLU A 71 7.61 0.28 2.12
CA GLU A 71 8.72 -0.46 1.50
C GLU A 71 9.91 0.47 1.20
N PHE A 72 9.64 1.70 0.73
CA PHE A 72 10.67 2.73 0.47
C PHE A 72 11.09 3.53 1.72
N GLY A 73 10.64 3.14 2.92
CA GLY A 73 11.00 3.84 4.16
C GLY A 73 10.39 5.24 4.33
N LYS A 74 9.39 5.60 3.54
CA LYS A 74 8.68 6.90 3.59
C LYS A 74 7.57 6.87 4.65
N TYR A 75 7.91 6.46 5.88
CA TYR A 75 6.95 6.19 6.95
C TYR A 75 6.02 7.36 7.30
N PRO A 76 6.45 8.64 7.37
CA PRO A 76 5.52 9.75 7.61
C PRO A 76 4.41 9.85 6.57
N ASN A 77 4.74 9.63 5.29
CA ASN A 77 3.76 9.66 4.20
C ASN A 77 2.82 8.44 4.27
N CYS A 78 3.36 7.26 4.59
CA CYS A 78 2.55 6.08 4.86
C CYS A 78 1.49 6.38 5.95
N ILE A 79 1.92 6.93 7.09
CA ILE A 79 1.02 7.24 8.22
C ILE A 79 -0.08 8.22 7.78
N GLU A 80 0.27 9.26 7.02
CA GLU A 80 -0.70 10.23 6.51
C GLU A 80 -1.72 9.57 5.55
N LYS A 81 -1.26 8.73 4.62
CA LYS A 81 -2.14 8.02 3.68
C LYS A 81 -3.05 7.02 4.39
N VAL A 82 -2.53 6.29 5.38
CA VAL A 82 -3.34 5.41 6.24
C VAL A 82 -4.42 6.22 6.95
N LYS A 83 -4.07 7.37 7.55
CA LYS A 83 -5.04 8.24 8.24
C LYS A 83 -6.16 8.68 7.30
N ARG A 84 -5.83 9.06 6.07
CA ARG A 84 -6.81 9.44 5.04
C ARG A 84 -7.68 8.26 4.60
N ALA A 85 -7.09 7.09 4.35
CA ALA A 85 -7.82 5.89 3.98
C ALA A 85 -8.88 5.53 5.03
N ARG A 86 -8.51 5.53 6.30
CA ARG A 86 -9.44 5.28 7.43
C ARG A 86 -10.53 6.34 7.53
N GLY A 87 -10.24 7.59 7.16
CA GLY A 87 -11.24 8.64 7.03
C GLY A 87 -12.32 8.29 5.99
N TYR A 88 -11.91 7.82 4.81
CA TYR A 88 -12.84 7.38 3.77
C TYR A 88 -13.64 6.14 4.16
N ILE A 89 -13.03 5.16 4.83
CA ILE A 89 -13.73 3.97 5.32
C ILE A 89 -14.86 4.37 6.27
N ARG A 90 -14.55 5.21 7.27
CA ARG A 90 -15.54 5.72 8.24
C ARG A 90 -16.66 6.53 7.60
N HIS A 91 -16.33 7.30 6.56
CA HIS A 91 -17.34 8.04 5.82
C HIS A 91 -18.23 7.11 4.99
N SER A 92 -17.65 6.08 4.36
CA SER A 92 -18.39 5.11 3.54
C SER A 92 -19.34 4.19 4.33
N SER A 93 -19.08 4.03 5.64
CA SER A 93 -19.94 3.29 6.58
C SER A 93 -21.08 4.12 7.16
N LYS A 94 -21.08 5.44 6.96
CA LYS A 94 -22.11 6.35 7.48
C LYS A 94 -23.24 6.51 6.47
#